data_AF-A0A8B8F8J0-F1
#
_entry.id   AF-A0A8B8F8J0-F1
#
_cell.length_a   1.000
_cell.length_b   1.000
_cell.length_c   1.000
_cell.angle_alpha   90.00
_cell.angle_beta   90.00
_cell.angle_gamma   90.00
#
_symmetry.space_group_name_H-M   'P 1'
#
loop_
_entity.id
_entity.type
_entity.pdbx_description
1 polymer ?
#
loop_
_entity_poly.entity_id
_entity_poly.type
_entity_poly.pdbx_seq_one_letter_code
_entity_poly.pdbx_strand_id
1 'polypeptide(L)'
;MDNWENDDVLLNYTELQHKTENNILDMDEQRSTINQMTLSIPPIPNMSNDECMKVWNILQSWSLECVYKTCIDQCIDTEMMKYMNCKHIRLLLVNFPLGIQIKFEKYIHDYQNKEVEQHQIPFLKPKSIPVSTAQNIVPTNENIFDLNQILTKSSQGSMVVDYYFKNKKLNESCRTLLVELIINDLIKKNRTMTIDLASNISNAIIMSFPTEIKDVYFLKDVTCKAPKGKVYVKYFNTMKKLKNGGLKSGNNNTSEVKKIIYRSEDLLNSSLDIEPDSEDMALTLLNNNDLSWPEIEVIWRKTINFQLQYIRNNDTASIFSKWVHYTKPMGYKLIEIDFGRMYTNFKNLNVKFEKTLPTLLSILHDRVKDGGSVVLLRQLKESTNLCKNGETLTSLYLLHSLFLPTTKKVTLDEQGKKSTIKYSIKDSQNSFIIIAHTAVELELILEKLKKQKNNIQPCILIVGSLLNPIQILIYFDDIKYKVFSAIKAVDICLKIFHVFNLEYPLQCNNVWLFLQIYYYEIVTKYDRSCSFIRQICSELNTNLLNSDLSG
;
A
#
# COMPACT_ATOMS: atom_id res chain seq x y z
N MET A 1 52.05 54.95 38.79
CA MET A 1 51.55 55.27 40.13
C MET A 1 50.05 55.10 40.11
N ASP A 2 49.41 54.09 40.68
CA ASP A 2 49.69 52.74 41.18
C ASP A 2 48.26 52.18 41.38
N ASN A 3 47.89 51.05 40.78
CA ASN A 3 47.99 49.69 41.30
C ASN A 3 47.07 49.36 42.51
N TRP A 4 46.27 48.30 42.29
CA TRP A 4 45.66 47.33 43.24
C TRP A 4 44.27 47.72 43.78
N GLU A 5 43.22 46.89 43.79
CA GLU A 5 43.06 45.46 44.18
C GLU A 5 41.77 44.88 43.53
N ASN A 6 41.80 43.61 43.04
CA ASN A 6 40.67 42.67 43.05
C ASN A 6 41.10 41.31 42.42
N ASP A 7 41.82 40.48 43.19
CA ASP A 7 42.29 39.15 42.76
C ASP A 7 41.70 37.98 43.58
N ASP A 8 40.63 38.18 44.35
CA ASP A 8 40.05 37.13 45.23
C ASP A 8 38.77 36.44 44.70
N VAL A 9 38.34 36.73 43.47
CA VAL A 9 37.09 36.13 42.91
C VAL A 9 37.37 35.06 41.83
N LEU A 10 38.60 34.96 41.31
CA LEU A 10 38.93 34.03 40.23
C LEU A 10 39.48 32.67 40.69
N LEU A 11 39.82 32.50 41.98
CA LEU A 11 40.39 31.26 42.51
C LEU A 11 39.34 30.20 42.92
N ASN A 12 38.08 30.59 43.15
CA ASN A 12 37.02 29.64 43.55
C ASN A 12 36.26 28.99 42.38
N TYR A 13 36.41 29.48 41.14
CA TYR A 13 35.73 28.89 39.98
C TYR A 13 36.50 27.72 39.35
N THR A 14 37.83 27.71 39.47
CA THR A 14 38.71 26.70 38.86
C THR A 14 38.78 25.41 39.69
N GLU A 15 38.65 25.49 41.02
CA GLU A 15 38.61 24.31 41.90
C GLU A 15 37.29 23.52 41.81
N LEU A 16 36.18 24.19 41.46
CA LEU A 16 34.88 23.54 41.23
C LEU A 16 34.81 22.79 39.90
N GLN A 17 35.56 23.22 38.87
CA GLN A 17 35.64 22.48 37.60
C GLN A 17 36.50 21.22 37.72
N HIS A 18 37.65 21.28 38.42
CA HIS A 18 38.50 20.09 38.62
C HIS A 18 37.86 19.01 39.53
N LYS A 19 37.02 19.38 40.49
CA LYS A 19 36.26 18.41 41.33
C LYS A 19 35.12 17.72 40.57
N THR A 20 34.62 18.34 39.51
CA THR A 20 33.52 17.78 38.71
C THR A 20 34.05 16.88 37.60
N GLU A 21 35.21 17.19 37.00
CA GLU A 21 35.87 16.35 36.00
C GLU A 21 36.48 15.07 36.58
N ASN A 22 37.07 15.11 37.78
CA ASN A 22 37.62 13.90 38.43
C ASN A 22 36.52 12.92 38.89
N ASN A 23 35.34 13.40 39.26
CA ASN A 23 34.20 12.52 39.61
C ASN A 23 33.54 11.87 38.37
N ILE A 24 33.71 12.47 37.18
CA ILE A 24 33.19 11.90 35.92
C ILE A 24 34.16 10.82 35.39
N LEU A 25 35.47 11.00 35.58
CA LEU A 25 36.48 10.02 35.20
C LEU A 25 36.49 8.76 36.08
N ASP A 26 36.25 8.89 37.40
CA ASP A 26 36.11 7.73 38.31
C ASP A 26 34.82 6.91 38.05
N MET A 27 33.75 7.54 37.55
CA MET A 27 32.53 6.85 37.14
C MET A 27 32.68 6.10 35.80
N ASP A 28 33.56 6.56 34.92
CA ASP A 28 33.85 5.90 33.64
C ASP A 28 34.87 4.76 33.79
N GLU A 29 35.82 4.84 34.74
CA GLU A 29 36.68 3.69 35.08
C GLU A 29 35.89 2.56 35.76
N GLN A 30 34.95 2.85 36.66
CA GLN A 30 34.06 1.82 37.24
C GLN A 30 33.05 1.25 36.24
N ARG A 31 32.67 1.99 35.19
CA ARG A 31 31.87 1.45 34.06
C ARG A 31 32.69 0.58 33.12
N SER A 32 34.01 0.80 33.02
CA SER A 32 34.90 0.02 32.17
C SER A 32 35.22 -1.38 32.74
N THR A 33 35.25 -1.53 34.07
CA THR A 33 35.56 -2.81 34.73
C THR A 33 34.34 -3.71 34.93
N ILE A 34 33.11 -3.20 34.80
CA ILE A 34 31.86 -4.00 34.80
C ILE A 34 31.56 -4.57 33.40
N ASN A 35 32.15 -4.01 32.34
CA ASN A 35 31.94 -4.45 30.96
C ASN A 35 32.87 -5.58 30.47
N GLN A 36 33.64 -6.22 31.36
CA GLN A 36 34.45 -7.41 31.04
C GLN A 36 33.94 -8.74 31.64
N MET A 37 32.70 -8.77 32.12
CA MET A 37 31.92 -10.02 32.25
C MET A 37 30.65 -9.92 31.43
N THR A 38 30.80 -9.81 30.10
CA THR A 38 29.71 -10.15 29.19
C THR A 38 29.51 -11.66 29.26
N LEU A 39 28.68 -12.10 30.21
CA LEU A 39 27.88 -13.31 30.02
C LEU A 39 27.17 -13.11 28.69
N SER A 40 27.66 -13.81 27.66
CA SER A 40 27.07 -13.79 26.34
C SER A 40 25.62 -14.26 26.52
N ILE A 41 24.67 -13.31 26.51
CA ILE A 41 23.26 -13.67 26.49
C ILE A 41 23.11 -14.48 25.21
N PRO A 42 22.77 -15.79 25.30
CA PRO A 42 22.58 -16.58 24.09
C PRO A 42 21.52 -15.88 23.23
N PRO A 43 21.66 -15.91 21.90
CA PRO A 43 20.64 -15.36 21.02
C PRO A 43 19.28 -15.92 21.44
N ILE A 44 18.27 -15.05 21.53
CA ILE A 44 16.89 -15.44 21.87
C ILE A 44 16.56 -16.68 21.04
N PRO A 45 16.20 -17.82 21.68
CA PRO A 45 15.99 -19.04 20.95
C PRO A 45 14.85 -18.82 19.94
N ASN A 46 15.20 -18.87 18.65
CA ASN A 46 14.21 -18.89 17.59
C ASN A 46 13.47 -20.22 17.69
N MET A 47 12.17 -20.13 17.93
CA MET A 47 11.29 -21.28 17.99
C MET A 47 11.36 -22.04 16.65
N SER A 48 11.45 -23.38 16.71
CA SER A 48 11.59 -24.19 15.51
C SER A 48 10.34 -24.07 14.63
N ASN A 49 10.50 -24.22 13.30
CA ASN A 49 9.36 -24.16 12.38
C ASN A 49 8.28 -25.23 12.68
N ASP A 50 8.68 -26.37 13.24
CA ASP A 50 7.76 -27.44 13.66
C ASP A 50 6.90 -26.97 14.85
N GLU A 51 7.51 -26.33 15.85
CA GLU A 51 6.80 -25.77 17.00
C GLU A 51 5.88 -24.61 16.60
N CYS A 52 6.33 -23.73 15.69
CA CYS A 52 5.49 -22.65 15.14
C CYS A 52 4.20 -23.21 14.50
N MET A 53 4.32 -24.30 13.74
CA MET A 53 3.17 -24.97 13.11
C MET A 53 2.24 -25.63 14.12
N LYS A 54 2.79 -26.27 15.17
CA LYS A 54 1.98 -26.86 16.24
C LYS A 54 1.20 -25.78 17.00
N VAL A 55 1.86 -24.69 17.38
CA VAL A 55 1.22 -23.55 18.05
C VAL A 55 0.13 -22.93 17.18
N TRP A 56 0.37 -22.74 15.88
CA TRP A 56 -0.66 -22.27 14.94
C TRP A 56 -1.88 -23.20 14.90
N ASN A 57 -1.67 -24.51 14.75
CA ASN A 57 -2.77 -25.49 14.67
C ASN A 57 -3.60 -25.51 15.95
N ILE A 58 -2.96 -25.38 17.12
CA ILE A 58 -3.63 -25.29 18.41
C ILE A 58 -4.51 -24.03 18.45
N LEU A 59 -3.95 -22.86 18.15
CA LEU A 59 -4.69 -21.59 18.18
C LEU A 59 -5.81 -21.53 17.14
N GLN A 60 -5.60 -22.13 15.97
CA GLN A 60 -6.63 -22.28 14.95
C GLN A 60 -7.79 -23.17 15.44
N SER A 61 -7.48 -24.27 16.15
CA SER A 61 -8.51 -25.12 16.76
C SER A 61 -9.34 -24.38 17.82
N TRP A 62 -8.79 -23.31 18.41
CA TRP A 62 -9.46 -22.44 19.39
C TRP A 62 -10.13 -21.22 18.76
N SER A 63 -9.99 -21.02 17.44
CA SER A 63 -10.40 -19.78 16.74
C SER A 63 -9.78 -18.52 17.36
N LEU A 64 -8.50 -18.59 17.72
CA LEU A 64 -7.70 -17.52 18.34
C LEU A 64 -6.42 -17.23 17.55
N GLU A 65 -6.48 -17.27 16.22
CA GLU A 65 -5.34 -17.02 15.33
C GLU A 65 -4.74 -15.62 15.50
N CYS A 66 -5.54 -14.66 15.98
CA CYS A 66 -5.10 -13.29 16.23
C CYS A 66 -4.01 -13.19 17.30
N VAL A 67 -3.89 -14.19 18.19
CA VAL A 67 -2.89 -14.23 19.27
C VAL A 67 -1.57 -14.84 18.80
N TYR A 68 -1.55 -15.49 17.63
CA TYR A 68 -0.40 -16.25 17.14
C TYR A 68 0.89 -15.45 17.13
N LYS A 69 0.89 -14.27 16.49
CA LYS A 69 2.09 -13.43 16.38
C LYS A 69 2.67 -13.08 17.75
N THR A 70 1.82 -12.78 18.72
CA THR A 70 2.22 -12.49 20.11
C THR A 70 2.80 -13.70 20.81
N CYS A 71 2.24 -14.92 20.61
CA CYS A 71 2.84 -16.15 21.12
C CYS A 71 4.24 -16.40 20.54
N ILE A 72 4.42 -16.23 19.22
CA ILE A 72 5.72 -16.45 18.57
C ILE A 72 6.75 -15.40 19.03
N ASP A 73 6.36 -14.14 19.11
CA ASP A 73 7.26 -13.04 19.51
C ASP A 73 7.71 -13.15 20.97
N GLN A 74 6.98 -13.90 21.80
CA GLN A 74 7.30 -14.17 23.19
C GLN A 74 7.78 -15.62 23.43
N CYS A 75 8.13 -16.34 22.36
CA CYS A 75 8.66 -17.71 22.41
C CYS A 75 7.75 -18.70 23.17
N ILE A 76 6.42 -18.59 23.00
CA ILE A 76 5.44 -19.51 23.58
C ILE A 76 5.29 -20.73 22.66
N ASP A 77 6.03 -21.80 22.97
CA ASP A 77 5.91 -23.12 22.32
C ASP A 77 4.84 -24.02 22.98
N THR A 78 4.67 -25.23 22.45
CA THR A 78 3.67 -26.18 22.97
C THR A 78 3.96 -26.66 24.39
N GLU A 79 5.22 -26.61 24.82
CA GLU A 79 5.66 -26.95 26.17
C GLU A 79 5.34 -25.83 27.15
N MET A 80 5.63 -24.58 26.80
CA MET A 80 5.32 -23.39 27.62
C MET A 80 3.82 -23.28 27.89
N MET A 81 2.96 -23.58 26.92
CA MET A 81 1.50 -23.61 27.10
C MET A 81 1.06 -24.56 28.23
N LYS A 82 1.84 -25.60 28.55
CA LYS A 82 1.54 -26.53 29.66
C LYS A 82 1.76 -25.91 31.04
N TYR A 83 2.62 -24.89 31.12
CA TYR A 83 3.02 -24.26 32.39
C TYR A 83 2.48 -22.83 32.56
N MET A 84 1.74 -22.32 31.58
CA MET A 84 1.13 -20.99 31.65
C MET A 84 0.09 -20.92 32.79
N ASN A 85 0.19 -19.87 33.60
CA ASN A 85 -0.80 -19.52 34.62
C ASN A 85 -1.47 -18.18 34.27
N CYS A 86 -2.49 -17.80 35.04
CA CYS A 86 -3.26 -16.58 34.81
C CYS A 86 -2.42 -15.29 34.79
N LYS A 87 -1.31 -15.23 35.55
CA LYS A 87 -0.40 -14.07 35.55
C LYS A 87 0.38 -13.99 34.24
N HIS A 88 0.88 -15.13 33.73
CA HIS A 88 1.60 -15.18 32.45
C HIS A 88 0.68 -14.81 31.28
N ILE A 89 -0.57 -15.28 31.30
CA ILE A 89 -1.55 -14.98 30.25
C ILE A 89 -1.89 -13.48 30.22
N ARG A 90 -2.08 -12.86 31.39
CA ARG A 90 -2.33 -11.41 31.49
C ARG A 90 -1.16 -10.58 30.98
N LEU A 91 0.08 -11.00 31.23
CA LEU A 91 1.27 -10.34 30.70
C LEU A 91 1.38 -10.51 29.17
N LEU A 92 1.18 -11.73 28.67
CA LEU A 92 1.25 -12.05 27.24
C LEU A 92 0.20 -11.25 26.43
N LEU A 93 -1.02 -11.12 26.97
CA LEU A 93 -2.17 -10.59 26.23
C LEU A 93 -2.61 -9.19 26.68
N VAL A 94 -1.72 -8.41 27.30
CA VAL A 94 -2.03 -7.08 27.84
C VAL A 94 -2.65 -6.12 26.81
N ASN A 95 -2.24 -6.24 25.54
CA ASN A 95 -2.72 -5.39 24.43
C ASN A 95 -3.95 -5.95 23.70
N PHE A 96 -4.53 -7.06 24.17
CA PHE A 96 -5.71 -7.69 23.58
C PHE A 96 -6.99 -7.37 24.38
N PRO A 97 -8.16 -7.30 23.72
CA PRO A 97 -9.43 -7.12 24.41
C PRO A 97 -9.66 -8.20 25.48
N LEU A 98 -10.28 -7.83 26.60
CA LEU A 98 -10.53 -8.73 27.74
C LEU A 98 -11.22 -10.06 27.35
N GLY A 99 -12.14 -10.02 26.36
CA GLY A 99 -12.80 -11.22 25.86
C GLY A 99 -11.87 -12.24 25.18
N ILE A 100 -10.78 -11.78 24.57
CA ILE A 100 -9.74 -12.67 24.00
C ILE A 100 -8.90 -13.27 25.12
N GLN A 101 -8.55 -12.48 26.14
CA GLN A 101 -7.79 -12.95 27.31
C GLN A 101 -8.53 -14.07 28.03
N ILE A 102 -9.83 -13.88 28.31
CA ILE A 102 -10.68 -14.88 28.99
C ILE A 102 -10.79 -16.18 28.16
N LYS A 103 -11.01 -16.06 26.84
CA LYS A 103 -11.10 -17.24 25.94
C LYS A 103 -9.78 -18.01 25.91
N PHE A 104 -8.66 -17.30 25.76
CA PHE A 104 -7.34 -17.90 25.73
C PHE A 104 -7.02 -18.63 27.04
N GLU A 105 -7.31 -18.00 28.18
CA GLU A 105 -7.13 -18.60 29.50
C GLU A 105 -7.95 -19.89 29.67
N LYS A 106 -9.22 -19.87 29.26
CA LYS A 106 -10.06 -21.07 29.26
C LYS A 106 -9.45 -22.20 28.41
N TYR A 107 -9.05 -21.91 27.17
CA TYR A 107 -8.54 -22.95 26.27
C TYR A 107 -7.17 -23.50 26.68
N ILE A 108 -6.30 -22.68 27.30
CA ILE A 108 -5.05 -23.15 27.90
C ILE A 108 -5.33 -24.13 29.04
N HIS A 109 -6.31 -23.82 29.91
CA HIS A 109 -6.70 -24.73 30.98
C HIS A 109 -7.29 -26.04 30.44
N ASP A 110 -8.14 -25.98 29.41
CA ASP A 110 -8.68 -27.17 28.75
C ASP A 110 -7.58 -28.00 28.07
N TYR A 111 -6.56 -27.36 27.50
CA TYR A 111 -5.39 -27.99 26.90
C TYR A 111 -4.51 -28.70 27.94
N GLN A 112 -4.30 -28.09 29.10
CA GLN A 112 -3.57 -28.67 30.23
C GLN A 112 -4.28 -29.91 30.80
N ASN A 113 -5.63 -29.90 30.85
CA ASN A 113 -6.40 -31.00 31.41
C ASN A 113 -6.50 -32.23 30.49
N LYS A 114 -6.42 -32.06 29.16
CA LYS A 114 -6.51 -33.17 28.19
C LYS A 114 -5.35 -34.17 28.26
N GLU A 115 -4.18 -33.80 28.81
CA GLU A 115 -3.05 -34.73 28.97
C GLU A 115 -3.01 -35.46 30.32
N VAL A 116 -3.77 -35.00 31.33
CA VAL A 116 -3.85 -35.66 32.64
C VAL A 116 -4.57 -37.01 32.54
N GLU A 117 -5.49 -37.17 31.58
CA GLU A 117 -6.20 -38.43 31.32
C GLU A 117 -5.36 -39.50 30.61
N GLN A 118 -4.17 -39.17 30.07
CA GLN A 118 -3.31 -40.14 29.36
C GLN A 118 -2.25 -40.82 30.24
N HIS A 119 -2.07 -40.40 31.51
CA HIS A 119 -1.01 -40.91 32.39
C HIS A 119 -1.48 -41.79 33.56
N GLN A 120 -2.71 -42.33 33.52
CA GLN A 120 -3.16 -43.35 34.47
C GLN A 120 -3.90 -44.49 33.76
N ILE A 121 -3.22 -45.61 33.50
CA ILE A 121 -3.71 -46.99 33.68
C ILE A 121 -2.49 -47.96 33.64
N PRO A 122 -2.42 -49.01 34.50
CA PRO A 122 -1.24 -49.83 34.72
C PRO A 122 -1.12 -51.06 33.78
N PHE A 123 0.12 -51.51 33.60
CA PHE A 123 0.62 -52.82 33.13
C PHE A 123 -0.41 -53.93 32.78
N LEU A 124 -0.30 -54.48 31.56
CA LEU A 124 -0.42 -55.93 31.29
C LEU A 124 0.31 -56.33 29.99
N LYS A 125 0.88 -57.55 30.03
CA LYS A 125 1.91 -58.16 29.15
C LYS A 125 1.44 -58.54 27.72
N PRO A 126 2.38 -58.86 26.80
CA PRO A 126 2.13 -58.96 25.37
C PRO A 126 1.66 -60.36 24.93
N LYS A 127 0.80 -60.44 23.89
CA LYS A 127 0.73 -61.60 22.96
C LYS A 127 -0.16 -61.33 21.73
N SER A 128 0.47 -61.54 20.57
CA SER A 128 -0.02 -62.10 19.29
C SER A 128 -1.33 -61.62 18.65
N ILE A 129 -1.18 -61.19 17.40
CA ILE A 129 -2.19 -61.08 16.34
C ILE A 129 -2.92 -62.41 16.14
N PRO A 130 -4.23 -62.37 15.82
CA PRO A 130 -4.67 -63.07 14.61
C PRO A 130 -5.49 -62.19 13.67
N VAL A 131 -5.33 -62.55 12.40
CA VAL A 131 -5.93 -62.05 11.16
C VAL A 131 -7.44 -62.29 11.14
N SER A 132 -8.24 -61.34 10.64
CA SER A 132 -9.13 -61.51 9.46
C SER A 132 -10.20 -60.43 9.33
N THR A 133 -10.24 -59.88 8.10
CA THR A 133 -11.41 -59.45 7.31
C THR A 133 -12.32 -58.30 7.77
N ALA A 134 -12.19 -57.23 6.98
CA ALA A 134 -13.24 -56.58 6.20
C ALA A 134 -14.02 -55.42 6.83
N GLN A 135 -13.83 -54.28 6.15
CA GLN A 135 -14.74 -53.17 5.97
C GLN A 135 -14.92 -52.23 7.16
N ASN A 136 -14.10 -51.18 7.17
CA ASN A 136 -14.65 -49.83 7.26
C ASN A 136 -13.83 -48.86 6.40
N ILE A 137 -14.56 -48.22 5.49
CA ILE A 137 -14.11 -47.20 4.57
C ILE A 137 -13.64 -45.99 5.39
N VAL A 138 -12.34 -45.74 5.38
CA VAL A 138 -11.80 -44.43 5.76
C VAL A 138 -11.94 -43.53 4.53
N PRO A 139 -12.67 -42.40 4.61
CA PRO A 139 -12.64 -41.42 3.53
C PRO A 139 -11.24 -40.80 3.51
N THR A 140 -10.50 -41.05 2.43
CA THR A 140 -9.20 -40.42 2.17
C THR A 140 -9.39 -38.91 1.99
N ASN A 141 -8.65 -38.12 2.78
CA ASN A 141 -8.53 -36.67 2.65
C ASN A 141 -7.78 -36.30 1.35
N GLU A 142 -8.40 -36.50 0.19
CA GLU A 142 -7.78 -36.20 -1.12
C GLU A 142 -7.64 -34.69 -1.42
N ASN A 143 -8.13 -33.78 -0.57
CA ASN A 143 -8.28 -32.37 -0.94
C ASN A 143 -7.22 -31.38 -0.43
N ILE A 144 -6.18 -31.81 0.29
CA ILE A 144 -5.15 -30.87 0.77
C ILE A 144 -4.16 -30.55 -0.38
N PHE A 145 -4.05 -29.27 -0.74
CA PHE A 145 -3.04 -28.78 -1.67
C PHE A 145 -1.70 -28.65 -0.94
N ASP A 146 -0.72 -29.46 -1.33
CA ASP A 146 0.63 -29.44 -0.75
C ASP A 146 1.61 -28.73 -1.71
N LEU A 147 2.01 -27.51 -1.35
CA LEU A 147 2.95 -26.69 -2.11
C LEU A 147 4.39 -27.25 -2.05
N ASN A 148 4.80 -27.83 -0.91
CA ASN A 148 6.15 -28.35 -0.72
C ASN A 148 6.39 -29.53 -1.66
N GLN A 149 5.38 -30.37 -1.85
CA GLN A 149 5.45 -31.48 -2.80
C GLN A 149 5.68 -30.98 -4.24
N ILE A 150 5.10 -29.85 -4.64
CA ILE A 150 5.25 -29.27 -5.98
C ILE A 150 6.65 -28.69 -6.16
N LEU A 151 7.16 -28.00 -5.14
CA LEU A 151 8.48 -27.36 -5.17
C LEU A 151 9.63 -28.37 -5.18
N THR A 152 9.50 -29.46 -4.42
CA THR A 152 10.54 -30.50 -4.32
C THR A 152 10.62 -31.40 -5.55
N LYS A 153 9.55 -31.48 -6.35
CA LYS A 153 9.48 -32.31 -7.57
C LYS A 153 10.22 -31.73 -8.78
N SER A 154 10.62 -30.46 -8.75
CA SER A 154 11.23 -29.78 -9.91
C SER A 154 12.50 -29.06 -9.49
N SER A 155 13.56 -29.18 -10.30
CA SER A 155 14.79 -28.40 -10.13
C SER A 155 14.52 -26.89 -10.11
N GLN A 156 13.54 -26.45 -10.89
CA GLN A 156 13.07 -25.05 -10.90
C GLN A 156 12.40 -24.65 -9.59
N GLY A 157 11.72 -25.58 -8.90
CA GLY A 157 11.11 -25.35 -7.60
C GLY A 157 12.17 -25.12 -6.52
N SER A 158 13.24 -25.93 -6.52
CA SER A 158 14.40 -25.71 -5.64
C SER A 158 15.02 -24.33 -5.86
N MET A 159 15.21 -23.90 -7.11
CA MET A 159 15.75 -22.56 -7.42
C MET A 159 14.91 -21.42 -6.83
N VAL A 160 13.58 -21.55 -6.83
CA VAL A 160 12.68 -20.54 -6.21
C VAL A 160 12.88 -20.50 -4.69
N VAL A 161 12.98 -21.67 -4.07
CA VAL A 161 13.20 -21.82 -2.63
C VAL A 161 14.57 -21.26 -2.21
N ASP A 162 15.63 -21.64 -2.92
CA ASP A 162 17.00 -21.16 -2.67
C ASP A 162 17.11 -19.64 -2.85
N TYR A 163 16.48 -19.11 -3.90
CA TYR A 163 16.41 -17.67 -4.11
C TYR A 163 15.74 -16.96 -2.93
N TYR A 164 14.61 -17.49 -2.45
CA TYR A 164 13.92 -16.92 -1.29
C TYR A 164 14.78 -16.98 -0.03
N PHE A 165 15.42 -18.12 0.26
CA PHE A 165 16.25 -18.25 1.45
C PHE A 165 17.41 -17.26 1.46
N LYS A 166 17.99 -16.99 0.28
CA LYS A 166 19.06 -16.02 0.10
C LYS A 166 18.59 -14.56 0.22
N ASN A 167 17.45 -14.22 -0.39
CA ASN A 167 17.04 -12.82 -0.56
C ASN A 167 15.92 -12.39 0.41
N LYS A 168 15.33 -13.33 1.15
CA LYS A 168 14.13 -13.18 2.02
C LYS A 168 12.90 -12.57 1.32
N LYS A 169 12.90 -12.52 -0.01
CA LYS A 169 11.79 -12.06 -0.85
C LYS A 169 11.84 -12.77 -2.20
N LEU A 170 10.68 -12.93 -2.86
CA LEU A 170 10.65 -13.37 -4.25
C LEU A 170 10.76 -12.16 -5.20
N ASN A 171 11.46 -12.34 -6.31
CA ASN A 171 11.38 -11.40 -7.43
C ASN A 171 10.27 -11.83 -8.40
N GLU A 172 9.97 -10.98 -9.38
CA GLU A 172 8.88 -11.22 -10.33
C GLU A 172 9.05 -12.49 -11.18
N SER A 173 10.29 -12.84 -11.51
CA SER A 173 10.63 -14.07 -12.23
C SER A 173 10.33 -15.31 -11.37
N CYS A 174 10.75 -15.32 -10.11
CA CYS A 174 10.48 -16.39 -9.16
C CYS A 174 8.97 -16.55 -8.92
N ARG A 175 8.21 -15.45 -8.74
CA ARG A 175 6.75 -15.51 -8.59
C ARG A 175 6.06 -16.12 -9.80
N THR A 176 6.53 -15.77 -11.00
CA THR A 176 5.96 -16.28 -12.26
C THR A 176 6.25 -17.77 -12.42
N LEU A 177 7.47 -18.19 -12.12
CA LEU A 177 7.89 -19.59 -12.14
C LEU A 177 7.14 -20.43 -11.10
N LEU A 178 7.02 -19.95 -9.87
CA LEU A 178 6.24 -20.57 -8.80
C LEU A 178 4.80 -20.86 -9.25
N VAL A 179 4.11 -19.84 -9.76
CA VAL A 179 2.73 -19.97 -10.22
C VAL A 179 2.64 -20.94 -11.39
N GLU A 180 3.61 -20.92 -12.31
CA GLU A 180 3.64 -21.86 -13.43
C GLU A 180 3.77 -23.32 -13.00
N LEU A 181 4.67 -23.62 -12.05
CA LEU A 181 4.82 -24.96 -11.48
C LEU A 181 3.52 -25.44 -10.84
N ILE A 182 2.85 -24.58 -10.08
CA ILE A 182 1.57 -24.88 -9.44
C ILE A 182 0.49 -25.18 -10.49
N ILE A 183 0.34 -24.31 -11.49
CA ILE A 183 -0.70 -24.50 -12.52
C ILE A 183 -0.44 -25.76 -13.36
N ASN A 184 0.81 -26.07 -13.67
CA ASN A 184 1.17 -27.28 -14.41
C ASN A 184 0.86 -28.55 -13.61
N ASP A 185 1.12 -28.57 -12.29
CA ASP A 185 0.75 -29.70 -11.43
C ASP A 185 -0.78 -29.87 -11.35
N LEU A 186 -1.55 -28.78 -11.22
CA LEU A 186 -3.02 -28.84 -11.23
C LEU A 186 -3.57 -29.40 -12.54
N ILE A 187 -3.03 -28.96 -13.68
CA ILE A 187 -3.44 -29.45 -15.00
C ILE A 187 -3.10 -30.93 -15.14
N LYS A 188 -1.90 -31.35 -14.71
CA LYS A 188 -1.46 -32.76 -14.72
C LYS A 188 -2.37 -33.65 -13.87
N LYS A 189 -2.84 -33.14 -12.72
CA LYS A 189 -3.78 -33.82 -11.82
C LYS A 189 -5.26 -33.67 -12.26
N ASN A 190 -5.54 -33.05 -13.41
CA ASN A 190 -6.88 -32.74 -13.90
C ASN A 190 -7.78 -32.00 -12.88
N ARG A 191 -7.19 -31.21 -11.97
CA ARG A 191 -7.95 -30.39 -11.02
C ARG A 191 -8.46 -29.11 -11.68
N THR A 192 -9.74 -28.83 -11.49
CA THR A 192 -10.39 -27.59 -11.95
C THR A 192 -10.15 -26.44 -10.98
N MET A 193 -9.79 -25.26 -11.49
CA MET A 193 -9.60 -24.08 -10.66
C MET A 193 -10.94 -23.54 -10.15
N THR A 194 -11.09 -23.48 -8.83
CA THR A 194 -12.20 -22.81 -8.14
C THR A 194 -11.70 -21.57 -7.39
N ILE A 195 -12.63 -20.74 -6.92
CA ILE A 195 -12.31 -19.55 -6.11
C ILE A 195 -11.63 -19.98 -4.80
N ASP A 196 -12.18 -20.99 -4.13
CA ASP A 196 -11.64 -21.49 -2.86
C ASP A 196 -10.27 -22.14 -3.06
N LEU A 197 -10.09 -22.91 -4.13
CA LEU A 197 -8.79 -23.49 -4.45
C LEU A 197 -7.73 -22.41 -4.71
N ALA A 198 -8.07 -21.35 -5.45
CA ALA A 198 -7.13 -20.25 -5.69
C ALA A 198 -6.77 -19.50 -4.38
N SER A 199 -7.74 -19.32 -3.48
CA SER A 199 -7.52 -18.75 -2.15
C SER A 199 -6.62 -19.66 -1.30
N ASN A 200 -6.86 -20.97 -1.28
CA ASN A 200 -6.09 -21.96 -0.53
C ASN A 200 -4.65 -22.07 -1.03
N ILE A 201 -4.45 -22.09 -2.36
CA ILE A 201 -3.11 -22.03 -2.97
C ILE A 201 -2.38 -20.76 -2.53
N SER A 202 -3.07 -19.62 -2.55
CA SER A 202 -2.46 -18.34 -2.18
C SER A 202 -2.11 -18.28 -0.70
N ASN A 203 -2.93 -18.87 0.17
CA ASN A 203 -2.60 -19.04 1.58
C ASN A 203 -1.37 -19.94 1.76
N ALA A 204 -1.30 -21.08 1.06
CA ALA A 204 -0.14 -21.97 1.11
C ALA A 204 1.15 -21.27 0.66
N ILE A 205 1.09 -20.42 -0.37
CA ILE A 205 2.22 -19.60 -0.81
C ILE A 205 2.69 -18.67 0.31
N ILE A 206 1.78 -17.97 1.00
CA ILE A 206 2.16 -17.07 2.11
C ILE A 206 2.77 -17.86 3.27
N MET A 207 2.24 -19.05 3.56
CA MET A 207 2.80 -19.93 4.60
C MET A 207 4.23 -20.37 4.25
N SER A 208 4.51 -20.70 2.99
CA SER A 208 5.86 -21.07 2.54
C SER A 208 6.79 -19.86 2.36
N PHE A 209 6.24 -18.70 2.05
CA PHE A 209 6.99 -17.47 1.77
C PHE A 209 6.37 -16.27 2.54
N PRO A 210 6.66 -16.13 3.85
CA PRO A 210 6.00 -15.13 4.71
C PRO A 210 6.10 -13.66 4.29
N THR A 211 7.07 -13.28 3.45
CA THR A 211 7.17 -11.90 2.93
C THR A 211 6.30 -11.63 1.71
N GLU A 212 5.59 -12.64 1.20
CA GLU A 212 4.67 -12.51 0.08
C GLU A 212 3.26 -12.09 0.52
N ILE A 213 2.52 -11.45 -0.39
CA ILE A 213 1.19 -10.88 -0.11
C ILE A 213 0.13 -11.68 -0.86
N LYS A 214 -0.96 -12.04 -0.17
CA LYS A 214 -2.07 -12.80 -0.76
C LYS A 214 -2.59 -12.22 -2.07
N ASP A 215 -2.79 -10.91 -2.10
CA ASP A 215 -3.41 -10.18 -3.22
C ASP A 215 -2.61 -10.29 -4.53
N VAL A 216 -1.30 -10.59 -4.47
CA VAL A 216 -0.47 -10.87 -5.65
C VAL A 216 -0.93 -12.16 -6.35
N TYR A 217 -1.32 -13.16 -5.57
CA TYR A 217 -1.65 -14.50 -6.04
C TYR A 217 -3.16 -14.68 -6.27
N PHE A 218 -3.97 -14.11 -5.38
CA PHE A 218 -5.42 -14.15 -5.46
C PHE A 218 -6.04 -12.93 -4.77
N LEU A 219 -6.88 -12.21 -5.51
CA LEU A 219 -7.61 -11.04 -5.04
C LEU A 219 -9.06 -11.13 -5.53
N LYS A 220 -10.02 -11.16 -4.61
CA LYS A 220 -11.45 -11.08 -4.91
C LYS A 220 -12.04 -9.95 -4.11
N ASP A 221 -12.53 -8.93 -4.80
CA ASP A 221 -13.17 -7.74 -4.24
C ASP A 221 -14.65 -7.74 -4.64
N VAL A 222 -15.51 -7.10 -3.85
CA VAL A 222 -16.95 -6.93 -4.13
C VAL A 222 -17.17 -6.26 -5.48
N THR A 223 -16.25 -5.39 -5.88
CA THR A 223 -16.27 -4.67 -7.17
C THR A 223 -15.84 -5.54 -8.35
N CYS A 224 -15.16 -6.67 -8.11
CA CYS A 224 -14.56 -7.50 -9.15
C CYS A 224 -15.46 -8.71 -9.49
N LYS A 225 -16.09 -8.68 -10.68
CA LYS A 225 -16.92 -9.79 -11.20
C LYS A 225 -16.18 -11.13 -11.29
N ALA A 226 -14.87 -11.10 -11.55
CA ALA A 226 -14.01 -12.28 -11.58
C ALA A 226 -12.79 -12.05 -10.68
N PRO A 227 -12.30 -13.10 -9.98
CA PRO A 227 -11.08 -12.99 -9.20
C PRO A 227 -9.87 -12.54 -10.04
N LYS A 228 -9.04 -11.69 -9.44
CA LYS A 228 -7.74 -11.26 -9.94
C LYS A 228 -6.62 -12.02 -9.21
N GLY A 229 -5.37 -11.74 -9.60
CA GLY A 229 -4.19 -12.38 -9.04
C GLY A 229 -3.58 -13.43 -9.98
N LYS A 230 -2.28 -13.72 -9.78
CA LYS A 230 -1.49 -14.55 -10.69
C LYS A 230 -2.05 -15.98 -10.83
N VAL A 231 -2.49 -16.60 -9.74
CA VAL A 231 -2.91 -18.02 -9.72
C VAL A 231 -4.16 -18.22 -10.58
N TYR A 232 -5.22 -17.47 -10.28
CA TYR A 232 -6.49 -17.59 -10.99
C TYR A 232 -6.34 -17.23 -12.47
N VAL A 233 -5.71 -16.09 -12.77
CA VAL A 233 -5.53 -15.61 -14.15
C VAL A 233 -4.65 -16.55 -14.98
N LYS A 234 -3.53 -17.05 -14.43
CA LYS A 234 -2.63 -17.97 -15.15
C LYS A 234 -3.35 -19.26 -15.52
N TYR A 235 -4.14 -19.85 -14.61
CA TYR A 235 -4.86 -21.09 -14.90
C TYR A 235 -5.79 -20.97 -16.12
N PHE A 236 -6.68 -19.97 -16.12
CA PHE A 236 -7.64 -19.80 -17.21
C PHE A 236 -6.97 -19.40 -18.53
N ASN A 237 -5.90 -18.60 -18.47
CA ASN A 237 -5.10 -18.27 -19.66
C ASN A 237 -4.40 -19.52 -20.23
N THR A 238 -3.80 -20.35 -19.39
CA THR A 238 -3.17 -21.61 -19.82
C THR A 238 -4.20 -22.57 -20.39
N MET A 239 -5.37 -22.70 -19.75
CA MET A 239 -6.46 -23.55 -20.25
C MET A 239 -6.99 -23.06 -21.61
N LYS A 240 -7.11 -21.74 -21.79
CA LYS A 240 -7.47 -21.14 -23.08
C LYS A 240 -6.40 -21.43 -24.16
N LYS A 241 -5.11 -21.33 -23.82
CA LYS A 241 -4.00 -21.66 -24.73
C LYS A 241 -4.05 -23.13 -25.17
N LEU A 242 -4.30 -24.05 -24.24
CA LEU A 242 -4.43 -25.49 -24.53
C LEU A 242 -5.63 -25.78 -25.43
N LYS A 243 -6.78 -25.15 -25.18
CA LYS A 243 -7.98 -25.27 -26.04
C LYS A 243 -7.73 -24.74 -27.45
N ASN A 244 -7.16 -23.54 -27.57
CA ASN A 244 -6.84 -22.94 -28.86
C ASN A 244 -5.81 -23.76 -29.65
N GLY A 245 -4.91 -24.46 -28.96
CA GLY A 245 -3.94 -25.38 -29.55
C GLY A 245 -4.49 -26.79 -29.84
N GLY A 246 -5.79 -27.03 -29.66
CA GLY A 246 -6.42 -28.35 -29.91
C GLY A 246 -6.08 -29.44 -28.89
N LEU A 247 -5.36 -29.12 -27.81
CA LEU A 247 -4.91 -30.07 -26.79
C LEU A 247 -5.97 -30.40 -25.73
N LYS A 248 -7.11 -29.69 -25.73
CA LYS A 248 -8.31 -29.99 -24.91
C LYS A 248 -9.58 -29.62 -25.64
N SER A 249 -10.62 -30.46 -25.53
CA SER A 249 -11.94 -30.21 -26.12
C SER A 249 -12.63 -28.98 -25.49
N GLY A 250 -13.29 -28.16 -26.31
CA GLY A 250 -13.83 -26.87 -25.90
C GLY A 250 -15.32 -26.72 -26.18
N ASN A 251 -16.11 -26.47 -25.12
CA ASN A 251 -17.39 -25.78 -25.26
C ASN A 251 -17.12 -24.28 -25.41
N ASN A 252 -17.59 -23.71 -26.52
CA ASN A 252 -17.47 -22.30 -26.87
C ASN A 252 -18.55 -21.50 -26.15
N ASN A 253 -18.21 -20.85 -25.03
CA ASN A 253 -19.03 -19.78 -24.49
C ASN A 253 -18.41 -18.43 -24.89
N THR A 254 -19.11 -17.75 -25.79
CA THR A 254 -18.87 -16.37 -26.22
C THR A 254 -18.95 -15.43 -25.03
N SER A 255 -17.91 -14.61 -24.84
CA SER A 255 -17.88 -13.61 -23.78
C SER A 255 -18.62 -12.36 -24.22
N GLU A 256 -19.73 -12.06 -23.54
CA GLU A 256 -20.41 -10.76 -23.65
C GLU A 256 -19.48 -9.64 -23.18
N VAL A 257 -19.33 -8.61 -24.02
CA VAL A 257 -18.71 -7.34 -23.65
C VAL A 257 -19.65 -6.63 -22.67
N LYS A 258 -19.20 -6.41 -21.43
CA LYS A 258 -20.02 -5.76 -20.38
C LYS A 258 -19.48 -4.42 -19.93
N LYS A 259 -20.45 -3.52 -19.67
CA LYS A 259 -20.33 -2.16 -19.12
C LYS A 259 -19.33 -2.11 -17.96
N ILE A 260 -18.40 -1.17 -18.09
CA ILE A 260 -17.57 -0.65 -17.01
C ILE A 260 -18.51 0.13 -16.09
N ILE A 261 -18.48 -0.16 -14.79
CA ILE A 261 -19.12 0.68 -13.78
C ILE A 261 -18.19 1.88 -13.60
N TYR A 262 -18.72 3.06 -13.92
CA TYR A 262 -18.04 4.36 -13.82
C TYR A 262 -18.27 4.94 -12.42
N ARG A 263 -17.41 5.87 -12.00
CA ARG A 263 -17.35 6.47 -10.65
C ARG A 263 -18.53 7.42 -10.33
N SER A 264 -19.58 7.41 -11.14
CA SER A 264 -20.77 8.24 -10.94
C SER A 264 -21.97 7.35 -10.61
N GLU A 265 -22.05 6.88 -9.37
CA GLU A 265 -23.32 6.67 -8.66
C GLU A 265 -23.02 6.19 -7.23
N ASP A 266 -22.97 7.14 -6.31
CA ASP A 266 -23.48 7.00 -4.93
C ASP A 266 -22.99 8.16 -4.06
N LEU A 267 -23.99 8.71 -3.37
CA LEU A 267 -23.90 9.72 -2.33
C LEU A 267 -23.03 9.24 -1.16
N LEU A 268 -22.19 10.14 -0.65
CA LEU A 268 -21.58 9.99 0.67
C LEU A 268 -22.69 9.91 1.74
N ASN A 269 -22.72 8.82 2.50
CA ASN A 269 -23.67 8.50 3.57
C ASN A 269 -23.50 9.34 4.86
N SER A 270 -22.91 10.52 4.76
CA SER A 270 -22.94 11.50 5.84
C SER A 270 -24.06 12.48 5.51
N SER A 271 -25.12 12.45 6.33
CA SER A 271 -25.96 13.63 6.57
C SER A 271 -24.99 14.79 6.78
N LEU A 272 -24.94 15.72 5.84
CA LEU A 272 -24.31 17.01 6.10
C LEU A 272 -25.39 17.81 6.81
N ASP A 273 -25.26 17.96 8.11
CA ASP A 273 -26.18 18.82 8.86
C ASP A 273 -25.94 20.26 8.38
N ILE A 274 -26.98 20.83 7.78
CA ILE A 274 -26.98 22.19 7.25
C ILE A 274 -27.80 23.02 8.20
N GLU A 275 -27.18 24.05 8.78
CA GLU A 275 -27.92 25.08 9.51
C GLU A 275 -28.72 25.92 8.51
N PRO A 276 -30.02 26.17 8.74
CA PRO A 276 -30.90 26.90 7.81
C PRO A 276 -30.35 28.26 7.37
N ASP A 277 -29.61 28.94 8.25
CA ASP A 277 -29.09 30.29 8.02
C ASP A 277 -27.76 30.30 7.22
N SER A 278 -27.19 29.12 6.91
CA SER A 278 -25.87 28.99 6.27
C SER A 278 -25.86 29.42 4.80
N GLU A 279 -26.95 29.20 4.05
CA GLU A 279 -27.05 29.57 2.63
C GLU A 279 -27.12 31.10 2.45
N ASP A 280 -28.03 31.76 3.16
CA ASP A 280 -28.22 33.21 3.08
C ASP A 280 -26.98 33.95 3.61
N MET A 281 -26.34 33.43 4.67
CA MET A 281 -25.08 33.96 5.17
C MET A 281 -23.94 33.83 4.14
N ALA A 282 -23.83 32.67 3.47
CA ALA A 282 -22.80 32.45 2.44
C ALA A 282 -22.98 33.42 1.27
N LEU A 283 -24.19 33.49 0.71
CA LEU A 283 -24.48 34.31 -0.46
C LEU A 283 -24.39 35.80 -0.16
N THR A 284 -24.80 36.24 1.04
CA THR A 284 -24.73 37.66 1.41
C THR A 284 -23.30 38.10 1.69
N LEU A 285 -22.54 37.31 2.46
CA LEU A 285 -21.19 37.70 2.87
C LEU A 285 -20.16 37.55 1.74
N LEU A 286 -20.20 36.45 0.97
CA LEU A 286 -19.19 36.20 -0.07
C LEU A 286 -19.36 37.06 -1.34
N ASN A 287 -20.53 37.68 -1.53
CA ASN A 287 -20.78 38.62 -2.62
C ASN A 287 -20.30 40.06 -2.33
N ASN A 288 -19.77 40.32 -1.13
CA ASN A 288 -19.14 41.59 -0.83
C ASN A 288 -17.76 41.69 -1.52
N ASN A 289 -17.59 42.69 -2.40
CA ASN A 289 -16.41 42.84 -3.25
C ASN A 289 -15.13 43.24 -2.50
N ASP A 290 -15.24 43.66 -1.24
CA ASP A 290 -14.11 44.18 -0.44
C ASP A 290 -13.46 43.14 0.49
N LEU A 291 -13.84 41.87 0.39
CA LEU A 291 -13.30 40.83 1.26
C LEU A 291 -11.83 40.50 0.94
N SER A 292 -11.01 40.46 1.99
CA SER A 292 -9.68 39.87 1.94
C SER A 292 -9.75 38.34 1.86
N TRP A 293 -8.70 37.71 1.34
CA TRP A 293 -8.66 36.26 1.21
C TRP A 293 -8.79 35.50 2.55
N PRO A 294 -8.16 35.94 3.66
CA PRO A 294 -8.40 35.34 4.96
C PRO A 294 -9.87 35.38 5.41
N GLU A 295 -10.59 36.47 5.14
CA GLU A 295 -12.02 36.59 5.47
C GLU A 295 -12.86 35.63 4.63
N ILE A 296 -12.54 35.51 3.34
CA ILE A 296 -13.17 34.51 2.45
C ILE A 296 -12.98 33.11 3.03
N GLU A 297 -11.76 32.71 3.43
CA GLU A 297 -11.51 31.40 4.03
C GLU A 297 -12.30 31.17 5.33
N VAL A 298 -12.44 32.19 6.19
CA VAL A 298 -13.24 32.11 7.42
C VAL A 298 -14.72 31.89 7.12
N ILE A 299 -15.28 32.65 6.17
CA ILE A 299 -16.68 32.49 5.75
C ILE A 299 -16.87 31.13 5.08
N TRP A 300 -15.91 30.69 4.26
CA TRP A 300 -15.94 29.38 3.60
C TRP A 300 -16.05 28.24 4.61
N ARG A 301 -15.21 28.25 5.66
CA ARG A 301 -15.25 27.24 6.72
C ARG A 301 -16.60 27.17 7.45
N LYS A 302 -17.28 28.31 7.61
CA LYS A 302 -18.62 28.38 8.23
C LYS A 302 -19.73 27.84 7.32
N THR A 303 -19.52 27.87 6.00
CA THR A 303 -20.54 27.58 4.98
C THR A 303 -20.24 26.30 4.18
N ILE A 304 -19.23 25.56 4.61
CA ILE A 304 -18.64 24.41 3.93
C ILE A 304 -19.61 23.25 3.66
N ASN A 305 -20.51 22.95 4.60
CA ASN A 305 -21.47 21.85 4.42
C ASN A 305 -22.46 22.18 3.29
N PHE A 306 -22.92 23.43 3.23
CA PHE A 306 -23.80 23.92 2.18
C PHE A 306 -23.11 23.90 0.81
N GLN A 307 -21.87 24.38 0.74
CA GLN A 307 -21.06 24.36 -0.48
C GLN A 307 -20.82 22.95 -0.99
N LEU A 308 -20.39 22.03 -0.12
CA LEU A 308 -20.17 20.62 -0.48
C LEU A 308 -21.47 19.95 -0.96
N GLN A 309 -22.62 20.28 -0.39
CA GLN A 309 -23.90 19.77 -0.89
C GLN A 309 -24.21 20.31 -2.29
N TYR A 310 -23.98 21.59 -2.54
CA TYR A 310 -24.15 22.17 -3.87
C TYR A 310 -23.23 21.52 -4.91
N ILE A 311 -21.94 21.35 -4.56
CA ILE A 311 -20.94 20.70 -5.44
C ILE A 311 -21.34 19.28 -5.80
N ARG A 312 -21.91 18.51 -4.85
CA ARG A 312 -22.36 17.14 -5.10
C ARG A 312 -23.45 17.03 -6.18
N ASN A 313 -24.27 18.07 -6.33
CA ASN A 313 -25.48 18.02 -7.14
C ASN A 313 -25.39 18.80 -8.45
N ASN A 314 -24.25 19.42 -8.74
CA ASN A 314 -24.09 20.33 -9.87
C ASN A 314 -22.80 20.03 -10.65
N ASP A 315 -22.79 20.36 -11.94
CA ASP A 315 -21.60 20.30 -12.78
C ASP A 315 -20.62 21.46 -12.50
N THR A 316 -19.39 21.36 -13.01
CA THR A 316 -18.32 22.34 -12.75
C THR A 316 -18.69 23.76 -13.20
N ALA A 317 -19.37 23.92 -14.34
CA ALA A 317 -19.77 25.25 -14.82
C ALA A 317 -20.80 25.89 -13.88
N SER A 318 -21.80 25.12 -13.44
CA SER A 318 -22.80 25.56 -12.45
C SER A 318 -22.16 25.86 -11.08
N ILE A 319 -21.13 25.11 -10.68
CA ILE A 319 -20.36 25.36 -9.46
C ILE A 319 -19.61 26.69 -9.55
N PHE A 320 -18.85 26.93 -10.61
CA PHE A 320 -18.08 28.17 -10.74
C PHE A 320 -18.94 29.41 -10.93
N SER A 321 -20.13 29.26 -11.52
CA SER A 321 -21.09 30.35 -11.62
C SER A 321 -21.60 30.80 -10.24
N LYS A 322 -21.88 29.86 -9.31
CA LYS A 322 -22.34 30.18 -7.95
C LYS A 322 -21.17 30.54 -7.02
N TRP A 323 -20.05 29.86 -7.17
CA TRP A 323 -18.88 29.93 -6.31
C TRP A 323 -17.67 30.46 -7.07
N VAL A 324 -17.77 31.71 -7.54
CA VAL A 324 -16.75 32.36 -8.38
C VAL A 324 -15.38 32.42 -7.71
N HIS A 325 -15.31 32.32 -6.39
CA HIS A 325 -14.08 32.33 -5.59
C HIS A 325 -13.13 31.18 -5.96
N TYR A 326 -13.63 30.05 -6.44
CA TYR A 326 -12.77 28.99 -7.00
C TYR A 326 -12.01 29.44 -8.24
N THR A 327 -12.56 30.35 -9.05
CA THR A 327 -11.91 30.83 -10.28
C THR A 327 -10.77 31.82 -10.01
N LYS A 328 -10.63 32.29 -8.76
CA LYS A 328 -9.60 33.25 -8.36
C LYS A 328 -8.24 32.56 -8.19
N PRO A 329 -7.10 33.30 -8.29
CA PRO A 329 -5.77 32.70 -8.18
C PRO A 329 -5.51 31.89 -6.90
N MET A 330 -6.13 32.28 -5.78
CA MET A 330 -6.04 31.57 -4.50
C MET A 330 -7.15 30.53 -4.29
N GLY A 331 -8.05 30.33 -5.26
CA GLY A 331 -9.21 29.43 -5.17
C GLY A 331 -8.86 27.99 -4.81
N TYR A 332 -7.64 27.55 -5.15
CA TYR A 332 -7.14 26.24 -4.72
C TYR A 332 -7.13 26.05 -3.19
N LYS A 333 -7.01 27.13 -2.39
CA LYS A 333 -7.07 27.05 -0.93
C LYS A 333 -8.45 26.68 -0.42
N LEU A 334 -9.51 27.08 -1.13
CA LEU A 334 -10.88 26.66 -0.82
C LEU A 334 -11.05 25.16 -1.05
N ILE A 335 -10.50 24.66 -2.15
CA ILE A 335 -10.46 23.22 -2.45
C ILE A 335 -9.77 22.44 -1.32
N GLU A 336 -8.72 23.01 -0.69
CA GLU A 336 -8.09 22.38 0.48
C GLU A 336 -9.00 22.34 1.71
N ILE A 337 -9.74 23.43 1.95
CA ILE A 337 -10.72 23.53 3.04
C ILE A 337 -11.79 22.46 2.86
N ASP A 338 -12.37 22.37 1.66
CA ASP A 338 -13.40 21.41 1.30
C ASP A 338 -12.92 19.98 1.43
N PHE A 339 -11.73 19.68 0.90
CA PHE A 339 -11.12 18.36 1.01
C PHE A 339 -10.85 17.97 2.46
N GLY A 340 -10.33 18.90 3.27
CA GLY A 340 -10.06 18.67 4.69
C GLY A 340 -11.33 18.33 5.49
N ARG A 341 -12.48 18.84 5.06
CA ARG A 341 -13.79 18.48 5.63
C ARG A 341 -14.28 17.11 5.18
N MET A 342 -14.00 16.72 3.93
CA MET A 342 -14.34 15.40 3.42
C MET A 342 -13.47 14.28 4.02
N TYR A 343 -12.21 14.57 4.31
CA TYR A 343 -11.22 13.60 4.79
C TYR A 343 -10.44 14.14 6.00
N THR A 344 -11.02 14.00 7.19
CA THR A 344 -10.45 14.52 8.45
C THR A 344 -9.18 13.81 8.91
N ASN A 345 -8.97 12.56 8.47
CA ASN A 345 -7.86 11.71 8.94
C ASN A 345 -6.58 11.85 8.09
N PHE A 346 -6.62 12.65 7.03
CA PHE A 346 -5.47 12.81 6.13
C PHE A 346 -4.33 13.58 6.81
N LYS A 347 -3.12 13.01 6.74
CA LYS A 347 -1.87 13.62 7.21
C LYS A 347 -1.16 14.41 6.10
N ASN A 348 -0.02 15.01 6.40
CA ASN A 348 0.76 15.76 5.42
C ASN A 348 1.40 14.85 4.34
N LEU A 349 0.98 15.00 3.06
CA LEU A 349 1.56 14.28 1.91
C LEU A 349 3.08 14.44 1.84
N ASN A 350 3.61 15.65 2.04
CA ASN A 350 5.02 15.93 1.81
C ASN A 350 5.92 15.09 2.71
N VAL A 351 5.58 14.98 3.99
CA VAL A 351 6.35 14.21 4.97
C VAL A 351 6.41 12.74 4.58
N LYS A 352 5.27 12.14 4.22
CA LYS A 352 5.21 10.73 3.81
C LYS A 352 5.93 10.49 2.48
N PHE A 353 5.79 11.42 1.53
CA PHE A 353 6.48 11.35 0.25
C PHE A 353 8.01 11.42 0.41
N GLU A 354 8.52 12.41 1.15
CA GLU A 354 9.95 12.56 1.40
C GLU A 354 10.54 11.34 2.13
N LYS A 355 9.86 10.81 3.16
CA LYS A 355 10.31 9.61 3.88
C LYS A 355 10.38 8.37 2.97
N THR A 356 9.46 8.25 2.02
CA THR A 356 9.35 7.05 1.14
C THR A 356 10.11 7.18 -0.18
N LEU A 357 10.53 8.39 -0.56
CA LEU A 357 11.17 8.66 -1.84
C LEU A 357 12.42 7.80 -2.11
N PRO A 358 13.36 7.60 -1.16
CA PRO A 358 14.54 6.76 -1.41
C PRO A 358 14.18 5.31 -1.76
N THR A 359 13.20 4.73 -1.05
CA THR A 359 12.70 3.39 -1.32
C THR A 359 11.99 3.33 -2.67
N LEU A 360 11.17 4.34 -2.98
CA LEU A 360 10.49 4.43 -4.27
C LEU A 360 11.48 4.48 -5.43
N LEU A 361 12.55 5.28 -5.32
CA LEU A 361 13.60 5.36 -6.33
C LEU A 361 14.33 4.03 -6.53
N SER A 362 14.59 3.29 -5.46
CA SER A 362 15.15 1.93 -5.53
C SER A 362 14.23 0.97 -6.30
N ILE A 363 12.94 0.98 -6.00
CA ILE A 363 11.93 0.19 -6.73
C ILE A 363 11.89 0.57 -8.21
N LEU A 364 11.92 1.88 -8.53
CA LEU A 364 11.92 2.38 -9.90
C LEU A 364 13.17 1.91 -10.66
N HIS A 365 14.35 2.01 -10.06
CA HIS A 365 15.60 1.54 -10.65
C HIS A 365 15.56 0.03 -10.99
N ASP A 366 14.99 -0.77 -10.09
CA ASP A 366 14.89 -2.21 -10.27
C ASP A 366 13.88 -2.60 -11.36
N ARG A 367 12.72 -1.93 -11.41
CA ARG A 367 11.56 -2.39 -12.21
C ARG A 367 11.34 -1.64 -13.53
N VAL A 368 11.76 -0.39 -13.64
CA VAL A 368 11.57 0.39 -14.86
C VAL A 368 12.60 -0.02 -15.90
N LYS A 369 12.13 -0.39 -17.09
CA LYS A 369 12.96 -0.82 -18.23
C LYS A 369 12.68 -0.06 -19.53
N ASP A 370 11.69 0.83 -19.52
CA ASP A 370 11.38 1.70 -20.65
C ASP A 370 12.56 2.64 -20.94
N GLY A 371 13.00 2.70 -22.20
CA GLY A 371 14.24 3.38 -22.58
C GLY A 371 14.27 4.86 -22.17
N GLY A 372 13.20 5.61 -22.43
CA GLY A 372 13.12 7.03 -22.04
C GLY A 372 13.13 7.21 -20.52
N SER A 373 12.46 6.31 -19.81
CA SER A 373 12.38 6.35 -18.35
C SER A 373 13.69 5.94 -17.67
N VAL A 374 14.43 5.00 -18.26
CA VAL A 374 15.79 4.61 -17.80
C VAL A 374 16.76 5.78 -17.96
N VAL A 375 16.66 6.55 -19.05
CA VAL A 375 17.46 7.77 -19.23
C VAL A 375 17.12 8.81 -18.16
N LEU A 376 15.83 9.05 -17.90
CA LEU A 376 15.40 9.97 -16.83
C LEU A 376 15.87 9.53 -15.44
N LEU A 377 15.80 8.23 -15.12
CA LEU A 377 16.33 7.68 -13.87
C LEU A 377 17.83 7.92 -13.71
N ARG A 378 18.59 7.74 -14.79
CA ARG A 378 20.02 8.02 -14.82
C ARG A 378 20.29 9.50 -14.58
N GLN A 379 19.59 10.37 -15.29
CA GLN A 379 19.71 11.82 -15.11
C GLN A 379 19.40 12.23 -13.66
N LEU A 380 18.35 11.68 -13.05
CA LEU A 380 18.01 11.94 -11.66
C LEU A 380 19.14 11.55 -10.70
N LYS A 381 19.81 10.41 -10.96
CA LYS A 381 20.92 9.91 -10.13
C LYS A 381 22.24 10.68 -10.32
N GLU A 382 22.52 11.11 -11.55
CA GLU A 382 23.77 11.78 -11.92
C GLU A 382 23.72 13.30 -11.70
N SER A 383 22.53 13.89 -11.55
CA SER A 383 22.38 15.32 -11.35
C SER A 383 22.88 15.76 -9.98
N THR A 384 23.89 16.62 -9.95
CA THR A 384 24.44 17.21 -8.72
C THR A 384 23.69 18.45 -8.25
N ASN A 385 22.95 19.13 -9.14
CA ASN A 385 22.29 20.42 -8.89
C ASN A 385 20.77 20.38 -9.17
N LEU A 386 20.12 19.23 -8.97
CA LEU A 386 18.68 19.11 -9.23
C LEU A 386 17.88 19.85 -8.14
N CYS A 387 16.98 20.76 -8.55
CA CYS A 387 16.11 21.42 -7.59
C CYS A 387 15.04 20.44 -7.05
N LYS A 388 14.53 20.69 -5.83
CA LYS A 388 13.55 19.80 -5.18
C LYS A 388 12.30 19.53 -6.03
N ASN A 389 11.84 20.54 -6.77
CA ASN A 389 10.73 20.41 -7.69
C ASN A 389 11.06 19.49 -8.87
N GLY A 390 12.27 19.59 -9.43
CA GLY A 390 12.75 18.73 -10.49
C GLY A 390 12.83 17.26 -10.07
N GLU A 391 13.38 17.00 -8.87
CA GLU A 391 13.43 15.66 -8.27
C GLU A 391 12.03 15.08 -8.10
N THR A 392 11.12 15.87 -7.51
CA THR A 392 9.74 15.46 -7.23
C THR A 392 8.98 15.17 -8.52
N LEU A 393 8.99 16.09 -9.49
CA LEU A 393 8.30 15.93 -10.77
C LEU A 393 8.82 14.72 -11.53
N THR A 394 10.15 14.56 -11.59
CA THR A 394 10.76 13.43 -12.31
C THR A 394 10.40 12.10 -11.66
N SER A 395 10.46 12.02 -10.33
CA SER A 395 10.08 10.81 -9.58
C SER A 395 8.62 10.42 -9.81
N LEU A 396 7.71 11.40 -9.81
CA LEU A 396 6.29 11.18 -10.10
C LEU A 396 6.06 10.81 -11.57
N TYR A 397 6.76 11.45 -12.51
CA TYR A 397 6.68 11.15 -13.94
C TYR A 397 7.14 9.72 -14.27
N LEU A 398 8.11 9.20 -13.49
CA LEU A 398 8.60 7.82 -13.61
C LEU A 398 7.61 6.78 -13.08
N LEU A 399 6.66 7.15 -12.21
CA LEU A 399 5.60 6.25 -11.75
C LEU A 399 4.77 5.70 -12.92
N HIS A 400 4.63 6.44 -14.02
CA HIS A 400 3.89 6.00 -15.20
C HIS A 400 4.54 4.81 -15.91
N SER A 401 5.83 4.60 -15.70
CA SER A 401 6.61 3.49 -16.25
C SER A 401 6.63 2.28 -15.32
N LEU A 402 6.30 2.50 -14.04
CA LEU A 402 6.02 1.45 -13.06
C LEU A 402 4.57 0.97 -13.17
N PHE A 403 3.62 1.89 -13.14
CA PHE A 403 2.18 1.64 -13.22
C PHE A 403 1.66 1.76 -14.65
N LEU A 404 2.03 0.77 -15.47
CA LEU A 404 1.68 0.75 -16.89
C LEU A 404 0.16 0.91 -17.13
N PRO A 405 -0.26 1.69 -18.14
CA PRO A 405 -1.66 1.80 -18.50
C PRO A 405 -2.21 0.46 -18.99
N THR A 406 -3.27 -0.02 -18.34
CA THR A 406 -3.93 -1.28 -18.69
C THR A 406 -5.23 -1.07 -19.48
N THR A 407 -5.79 0.14 -19.41
CA THR A 407 -6.98 0.54 -20.16
C THR A 407 -6.70 0.61 -21.66
N LYS A 408 -7.73 0.27 -22.47
CA LYS A 408 -7.64 0.32 -23.92
C LYS A 408 -8.50 1.45 -24.50
N LYS A 409 -8.04 2.04 -25.60
CA LYS A 409 -8.79 2.97 -26.45
C LYS A 409 -9.17 2.29 -27.76
N VAL A 410 -10.29 2.71 -28.33
CA VAL A 410 -10.71 2.30 -29.68
C VAL A 410 -10.09 3.28 -30.67
N THR A 411 -9.43 2.74 -31.68
CA THR A 411 -8.85 3.47 -32.80
C THR A 411 -9.50 3.00 -34.09
N LEU A 412 -9.58 3.89 -35.08
CA LEU A 412 -9.97 3.54 -36.44
C LEU A 412 -8.70 3.50 -37.28
N ASP A 413 -8.51 2.45 -38.06
CA ASP A 413 -7.48 2.46 -39.09
C ASP A 413 -7.91 3.32 -40.29
N GLU A 414 -7.00 3.48 -41.25
CA GLU A 414 -7.24 4.26 -42.48
C GLU A 414 -8.41 3.74 -43.31
N GLN A 415 -8.81 2.47 -43.13
CA GLN A 415 -9.98 1.86 -43.78
C GLN A 415 -11.26 1.95 -42.92
N GLY A 416 -11.22 2.67 -41.80
CA GLY A 416 -12.37 2.84 -40.90
C GLY A 416 -12.68 1.62 -40.02
N LYS A 417 -11.81 0.61 -39.98
CA LYS A 417 -12.00 -0.58 -39.15
C LYS A 417 -11.54 -0.28 -37.71
N LYS A 418 -12.42 -0.63 -36.77
CA LYS A 418 -12.19 -0.47 -35.34
C LYS A 418 -11.11 -1.45 -34.86
N SER A 419 -10.04 -0.91 -34.30
CA SER A 419 -9.01 -1.61 -33.56
C SER A 419 -9.01 -1.14 -32.10
N THR A 420 -8.49 -1.95 -31.20
CA THR A 420 -8.45 -1.62 -29.77
C THR A 420 -7.02 -1.71 -29.27
N ILE A 421 -6.41 -0.56 -28.98
CA ILE A 421 -5.02 -0.46 -28.52
C ILE A 421 -4.94 -0.01 -27.07
N LYS A 422 -3.88 -0.38 -26.36
CA LYS A 422 -3.63 0.11 -24.99
C LYS A 422 -3.13 1.56 -25.04
N TYR A 423 -3.40 2.32 -23.99
CA TYR A 423 -2.69 3.59 -23.79
C TYR A 423 -1.20 3.33 -23.59
N SER A 424 -0.37 4.22 -24.13
CA SER A 424 1.09 4.15 -23.95
C SER A 424 1.52 4.78 -22.63
N ILE A 425 2.75 4.51 -22.19
CA ILE A 425 3.37 5.22 -21.05
C ILE A 425 3.32 6.74 -21.29
N LYS A 426 3.59 7.18 -22.52
CA LYS A 426 3.55 8.59 -22.89
C LYS A 426 2.15 9.19 -22.85
N ASP A 427 1.12 8.43 -23.24
CA ASP A 427 -0.29 8.84 -23.06
C ASP A 427 -0.60 9.07 -21.58
N SER A 428 -0.11 8.18 -20.70
CA SER A 428 -0.24 8.30 -19.24
C SER A 428 0.42 9.56 -18.70
N GLN A 429 1.69 9.76 -19.07
CA GLN A 429 2.49 10.91 -18.66
C GLN A 429 1.84 12.22 -19.09
N ASN A 430 1.45 12.33 -20.37
CA ASN A 430 0.85 13.55 -20.93
C ASN A 430 -0.54 13.86 -20.36
N SER A 431 -1.24 12.86 -19.81
CA SER A 431 -2.52 13.07 -19.10
C SER A 431 -2.36 13.50 -17.64
N PHE A 432 -1.15 13.40 -17.09
CA PHE A 432 -0.83 13.72 -15.70
C PHE A 432 -0.08 15.04 -15.58
N ILE A 433 0.97 15.21 -16.40
CA ILE A 433 1.75 16.45 -16.53
C ILE A 433 1.86 16.86 -18.00
N ILE A 434 1.50 18.11 -18.31
CA ILE A 434 1.76 18.76 -19.60
C ILE A 434 2.98 19.66 -19.44
N ILE A 435 3.98 19.50 -20.31
CA ILE A 435 5.26 20.21 -20.23
C ILE A 435 5.44 21.01 -21.51
N ALA A 436 5.83 22.27 -21.36
CA ALA A 436 6.22 23.14 -22.46
C ALA A 436 7.43 23.97 -22.03
N HIS A 437 8.31 24.36 -22.96
CA HIS A 437 9.48 25.17 -22.64
C HIS A 437 9.10 26.60 -22.27
N THR A 438 8.03 27.11 -22.87
CA THR A 438 7.54 28.49 -22.66
C THR A 438 6.05 28.52 -22.34
N ALA A 439 5.59 29.62 -21.72
CA ALA A 439 4.17 29.82 -21.44
C ALA A 439 3.34 29.89 -22.75
N VAL A 440 3.88 30.48 -23.82
CA VAL A 440 3.21 30.57 -25.12
C VAL A 440 2.98 29.18 -25.71
N GLU A 441 4.01 28.33 -25.68
CA GLU A 441 3.91 26.95 -26.14
C GLU A 441 2.88 26.16 -25.32
N LEU A 442 2.83 26.38 -23.99
CA LEU A 442 1.84 25.75 -23.12
C LEU A 442 0.40 26.09 -23.53
N GLU A 443 0.11 27.36 -23.82
CA GLU A 443 -1.21 27.78 -24.31
C GLU A 443 -1.58 27.12 -25.63
N LEU A 444 -0.63 27.05 -26.59
CA LEU A 444 -0.85 26.40 -27.87
C LEU A 444 -1.18 24.91 -27.72
N ILE A 445 -0.53 24.21 -26.79
CA ILE A 445 -0.83 22.81 -26.47
C ILE A 445 -2.25 22.69 -25.90
N LEU A 446 -2.63 23.55 -24.95
CA LEU A 446 -3.98 23.54 -24.36
C LEU A 446 -5.06 23.83 -25.41
N GLU A 447 -4.88 24.83 -26.27
CA GLU A 447 -5.82 25.11 -27.36
C GLU A 447 -5.99 23.93 -28.31
N LYS A 448 -4.89 23.26 -28.67
CA LYS A 448 -4.92 22.07 -29.52
C LYS A 448 -5.70 20.94 -28.85
N LEU A 449 -5.52 20.73 -27.54
CA LEU A 449 -6.25 19.72 -26.78
C LEU A 449 -7.75 20.05 -26.69
N LYS A 450 -8.12 21.32 -26.45
CA LYS A 450 -9.53 21.77 -26.44
C LYS A 450 -10.21 21.53 -27.79
N LYS A 451 -9.53 21.81 -28.91
CA LYS A 451 -10.05 21.59 -30.27
C LYS A 451 -10.32 20.11 -30.58
N GLN A 452 -9.66 19.18 -29.87
CA GLN A 452 -9.88 17.74 -30.03
C GLN A 452 -11.17 17.23 -29.34
N LYS A 453 -12.04 18.13 -28.83
CA LYS A 453 -13.33 17.84 -28.17
C LYS A 453 -13.24 16.89 -26.97
N ASN A 454 -12.08 16.80 -26.34
CA ASN A 454 -11.92 16.09 -25.08
C ASN A 454 -11.85 17.12 -23.96
N ASN A 455 -12.73 17.00 -22.96
CA ASN A 455 -12.58 17.75 -21.72
C ASN A 455 -11.22 17.39 -21.11
N ILE A 456 -10.37 18.41 -20.92
CA ILE A 456 -9.07 18.23 -20.31
C ILE A 456 -9.31 18.03 -18.82
N GLN A 457 -9.05 16.81 -18.35
CA GLN A 457 -9.13 16.48 -16.93
C GLN A 457 -8.09 17.28 -16.12
N PRO A 458 -8.31 17.46 -14.80
CA PRO A 458 -7.33 18.09 -13.93
C PRO A 458 -5.93 17.50 -14.12
N CYS A 459 -4.96 18.37 -14.36
CA CYS A 459 -3.57 17.97 -14.59
C CYS A 459 -2.59 19.06 -14.16
N ILE A 460 -1.32 18.69 -14.08
CA ILE A 460 -0.23 19.60 -13.73
C ILE A 460 0.34 20.19 -15.03
N LEU A 461 0.56 21.50 -15.07
CA LEU A 461 1.24 22.17 -16.17
C LEU A 461 2.60 22.66 -15.73
N ILE A 462 3.61 22.43 -16.56
CA ILE A 462 4.99 22.85 -16.33
C ILE A 462 5.45 23.75 -17.46
N VAL A 463 5.92 24.94 -17.11
CA VAL A 463 6.72 25.78 -18.00
C VAL A 463 8.19 25.55 -17.66
N GLY A 464 9.02 25.28 -18.67
CA GLY A 464 10.43 24.92 -18.54
C GLY A 464 10.67 23.47 -18.91
N SER A 465 11.26 22.69 -18.00
CA SER A 465 11.50 21.25 -18.21
C SER A 465 11.14 20.45 -16.96
N LEU A 466 11.05 19.13 -17.09
CA LEU A 466 10.74 18.25 -15.96
C LEU A 466 11.78 18.36 -14.83
N LEU A 467 13.08 18.37 -15.20
CA LEU A 467 14.19 18.48 -14.27
C LEU A 467 14.39 19.92 -13.76
N ASN A 468 14.09 20.91 -14.58
CA ASN A 468 14.23 22.33 -14.24
C ASN A 468 12.92 23.08 -14.53
N PRO A 469 11.90 22.93 -13.67
CA PRO A 469 10.64 23.64 -13.82
C PRO A 469 10.82 25.13 -13.47
N ILE A 470 10.31 26.01 -14.33
CA ILE A 470 10.30 27.47 -14.13
C ILE A 470 8.97 27.89 -13.49
N GLN A 471 7.86 27.33 -13.97
CA GLN A 471 6.54 27.56 -13.38
C GLN A 471 5.79 26.23 -13.24
N ILE A 472 5.06 26.10 -12.13
CA ILE A 472 4.23 24.94 -11.82
C ILE A 472 2.79 25.44 -11.64
N LEU A 473 1.89 24.91 -12.45
CA LEU A 473 0.48 25.27 -12.44
C LEU A 473 -0.37 24.01 -12.30
N ILE A 474 -1.58 24.15 -11.76
CA ILE A 474 -2.62 23.14 -11.84
C ILE A 474 -3.68 23.65 -12.81
N TYR A 475 -4.02 22.85 -13.81
CA TYR A 475 -5.12 23.11 -14.72
C TYR A 475 -6.40 22.44 -14.23
N PHE A 476 -7.50 23.17 -14.21
CA PHE A 476 -8.82 22.65 -13.92
C PHE A 476 -9.89 23.49 -14.61
N ASP A 477 -10.54 22.92 -15.63
CA ASP A 477 -11.69 23.53 -16.33
C ASP A 477 -11.46 25.01 -16.68
N ASP A 478 -10.36 25.25 -17.41
CA ASP A 478 -9.87 26.57 -17.85
C ASP A 478 -9.27 27.48 -16.77
N ILE A 479 -9.33 27.07 -15.51
CA ILE A 479 -8.64 27.73 -14.40
C ILE A 479 -7.20 27.22 -14.31
N LYS A 480 -6.27 28.12 -13.99
CA LYS A 480 -4.86 27.82 -13.75
C LYS A 480 -4.43 28.33 -12.38
N TYR A 481 -4.17 27.44 -11.44
CA TYR A 481 -3.64 27.80 -10.14
C TYR A 481 -2.12 27.74 -10.16
N LYS A 482 -1.44 28.83 -9.81
CA LYS A 482 0.03 28.85 -9.70
C LYS A 482 0.46 28.43 -8.31
N VAL A 483 1.39 27.49 -8.25
CA VAL A 483 2.02 27.03 -7.00
C VAL A 483 3.54 26.97 -7.16
N PHE A 484 4.26 26.93 -6.04
CA PHE A 484 5.72 26.94 -6.03
C PHE A 484 6.35 25.56 -5.74
N SER A 485 5.51 24.56 -5.46
CA SER A 485 5.93 23.23 -5.07
C SER A 485 5.26 22.17 -5.94
N ALA A 486 6.05 21.26 -6.51
CA ALA A 486 5.57 20.15 -7.31
C ALA A 486 4.67 19.21 -6.51
N ILE A 487 5.04 18.91 -5.25
CA ILE A 487 4.22 18.05 -4.40
C ILE A 487 2.90 18.74 -4.05
N LYS A 488 2.89 20.07 -3.90
CA LYS A 488 1.68 20.86 -3.70
C LYS A 488 0.77 20.83 -4.94
N ALA A 489 1.35 20.88 -6.15
CA ALA A 489 0.57 20.77 -7.38
C ALA A 489 -0.17 19.43 -7.48
N VAL A 490 0.52 18.34 -7.15
CA VAL A 490 -0.07 16.99 -7.10
C VAL A 490 -1.15 16.91 -6.04
N ASP A 491 -0.89 17.50 -4.87
CA ASP A 491 -1.85 17.51 -3.77
C ASP A 491 -3.14 18.23 -4.12
N ILE A 492 -3.05 19.46 -4.63
CA ILE A 492 -4.22 20.20 -5.10
C ILE A 492 -4.93 19.46 -6.23
N CYS A 493 -4.19 18.90 -7.20
CA CYS A 493 -4.79 18.16 -8.31
C CYS A 493 -5.57 16.93 -7.84
N LEU A 494 -5.05 16.17 -6.88
CA LEU A 494 -5.77 15.05 -6.27
C LEU A 494 -7.03 15.54 -5.55
N LYS A 495 -6.90 16.60 -4.74
CA LYS A 495 -8.03 17.20 -4.00
C LYS A 495 -9.15 17.64 -4.94
N ILE A 496 -8.83 18.22 -6.10
CA ILE A 496 -9.81 18.58 -7.13
C ILE A 496 -10.63 17.37 -7.57
N PHE A 497 -10.00 16.22 -7.85
CA PHE A 497 -10.74 15.02 -8.24
C PHE A 497 -11.75 14.59 -7.16
N HIS A 498 -11.40 14.72 -5.89
CA HIS A 498 -12.28 14.31 -4.79
C HIS A 498 -13.37 15.32 -4.49
N VAL A 499 -13.03 16.61 -4.38
CA VAL A 499 -14.00 17.68 -4.03
C VAL A 499 -15.08 17.78 -5.10
N PHE A 500 -14.69 17.75 -6.38
CA PHE A 500 -15.63 17.89 -7.51
C PHE A 500 -16.12 16.54 -8.05
N ASN A 501 -15.85 15.44 -7.34
CA ASN A 501 -16.27 14.08 -7.71
C ASN A 501 -15.96 13.69 -9.17
N LEU A 502 -14.74 13.99 -9.62
CA LEU A 502 -14.28 13.75 -10.99
C LEU A 502 -13.61 12.38 -11.13
N GLU A 503 -13.74 11.77 -12.30
CA GLU A 503 -13.00 10.55 -12.63
C GLU A 503 -11.52 10.85 -12.93
N TYR A 504 -10.63 9.98 -12.45
CA TYR A 504 -9.23 10.03 -12.87
C TYR A 504 -9.10 9.72 -14.37
N PRO A 505 -8.16 10.39 -15.10
CA PRO A 505 -7.92 10.09 -16.50
C PRO A 505 -7.60 8.61 -16.71
N LEU A 506 -8.25 7.99 -17.71
CA LEU A 506 -8.10 6.55 -18.00
C LEU A 506 -6.66 6.13 -18.30
N GLN A 507 -5.85 7.06 -18.80
CA GLN A 507 -4.47 6.90 -19.20
C GLN A 507 -3.54 6.77 -17.98
N CYS A 508 -3.80 7.52 -16.90
CA CYS A 508 -2.98 7.56 -15.67
C CYS A 508 -3.72 7.11 -14.41
N ASN A 509 -4.88 6.46 -14.57
CA ASN A 509 -5.73 6.00 -13.48
C ASN A 509 -4.98 5.23 -12.38
N ASN A 510 -4.07 4.32 -12.76
CA ASN A 510 -3.31 3.54 -11.78
C ASN A 510 -2.34 4.40 -10.95
N VAL A 511 -1.78 5.46 -11.53
CA VAL A 511 -0.88 6.38 -10.81
C VAL A 511 -1.68 7.17 -9.78
N TRP A 512 -2.80 7.78 -10.17
CA TRP A 512 -3.68 8.47 -9.23
C TRP A 512 -4.23 7.55 -8.15
N LEU A 513 -4.64 6.33 -8.51
CA LEU A 513 -5.11 5.34 -7.54
C LEU A 513 -4.03 4.91 -6.55
N PHE A 514 -2.78 4.77 -7.01
CA PHE A 514 -1.65 4.53 -6.12
C PHE A 514 -1.45 5.71 -5.16
N LEU A 515 -1.47 6.95 -5.65
CA LEU A 515 -1.35 8.13 -4.79
C LEU A 515 -2.47 8.18 -3.74
N GLN A 516 -3.72 7.98 -4.16
CA GLN A 516 -4.91 7.94 -3.30
C GLN A 516 -4.78 6.88 -2.19
N ILE A 517 -4.48 5.63 -2.55
CA ILE A 517 -4.42 4.52 -1.59
C ILE A 517 -3.21 4.63 -0.68
N TYR A 518 -2.02 4.89 -1.25
CA TYR A 518 -0.78 4.82 -0.50
C TYR A 518 -0.53 6.09 0.31
N TYR A 519 -0.60 7.27 -0.31
CA TYR A 519 -0.24 8.51 0.36
C TYR A 519 -1.39 9.14 1.14
N TYR A 520 -2.60 9.06 0.61
CA TYR A 520 -3.77 9.66 1.24
C TYR A 520 -4.53 8.68 2.15
N GLU A 521 -4.28 7.38 2.01
CA GLU A 521 -4.99 6.33 2.77
C GLU A 521 -6.51 6.39 2.54
N ILE A 522 -6.91 6.90 1.38
CA ILE A 522 -8.31 6.99 0.97
C ILE A 522 -8.67 5.75 0.16
N VAL A 523 -9.69 5.03 0.62
CA VAL A 523 -10.29 3.91 -0.10
C VAL A 523 -11.75 4.24 -0.36
N THR A 524 -12.17 4.11 -1.60
CA THR A 524 -13.56 4.30 -2.03
C THR A 524 -14.13 2.99 -2.58
N LYS A 525 -15.44 2.82 -2.51
CA LYS A 525 -16.12 1.64 -3.08
C LYS A 525 -16.02 1.52 -4.60
N TYR A 526 -15.56 2.57 -5.30
CA TYR A 526 -15.36 2.56 -6.74
C TYR A 526 -13.93 2.23 -7.15
N ASP A 527 -13.03 2.10 -6.18
CA ASP A 527 -11.63 1.84 -6.46
C ASP A 527 -11.50 0.50 -7.18
N ARG A 528 -10.81 0.53 -8.33
CA ARG A 528 -10.52 -0.70 -9.06
C ARG A 528 -9.39 -1.43 -8.35
N SER A 529 -9.69 -2.59 -7.78
CA SER A 529 -8.67 -3.40 -7.10
C SER A 529 -7.52 -3.74 -8.05
N CYS A 530 -6.29 -3.40 -7.65
CA CYS A 530 -5.07 -3.63 -8.42
C CYS A 530 -4.03 -4.30 -7.53
N SER A 531 -3.74 -5.58 -7.80
CA SER A 531 -2.78 -6.36 -7.01
C SER A 531 -1.38 -5.76 -7.04
N PHE A 532 -0.98 -5.19 -8.18
CA PHE A 532 0.34 -4.58 -8.32
C PHE A 532 0.49 -3.31 -7.48
N ILE A 533 -0.54 -2.46 -7.40
CA ILE A 533 -0.53 -1.30 -6.48
C ILE A 533 -0.33 -1.76 -5.04
N ARG A 534 -1.08 -2.77 -4.60
CA ARG A 534 -0.97 -3.32 -3.24
C ARG A 534 0.41 -3.91 -2.95
N GLN A 535 1.00 -4.57 -3.93
CA GLN A 535 2.36 -5.08 -3.84
C GLN A 535 3.37 -3.93 -3.61
N ILE A 536 3.31 -2.88 -4.42
CA ILE A 536 4.20 -1.72 -4.26
C ILE A 536 3.99 -1.03 -2.91
N CYS A 537 2.73 -0.84 -2.48
CA CYS A 537 2.42 -0.28 -1.15
C CYS A 537 3.09 -1.07 -0.02
N SER A 538 3.03 -2.40 -0.07
CA SER A 538 3.67 -3.25 0.95
C SER A 538 5.19 -3.14 0.89
N GLU A 539 5.80 -3.13 -0.29
CA GLU A 539 7.26 -2.99 -0.45
C GLU A 539 7.77 -1.64 0.07
N LEU A 540 6.99 -0.57 -0.08
CA LEU A 540 7.31 0.73 0.50
C LEU A 540 7.22 0.69 2.04
N ASN A 541 6.22 0.00 2.60
CA ASN A 541 6.06 -0.11 4.06
C ASN A 541 7.13 -0.98 4.74
N THR A 542 7.53 -2.10 4.14
CA THR A 542 8.55 -2.99 4.72
C THR A 542 9.90 -2.30 4.87
N ASN A 543 10.29 -1.45 3.92
CA ASN A 543 11.58 -0.76 3.97
C ASN A 543 11.59 0.43 4.95
N LEU A 544 10.43 1.05 5.21
CA LEU A 544 10.29 2.09 6.25
C LEU A 544 10.53 1.54 7.66
N LEU A 545 10.06 0.33 7.95
CA LEU A 545 10.24 -0.31 9.26
C LEU A 545 11.71 -0.70 9.51
N ASN A 546 12.44 -1.07 8.46
CA ASN A 546 13.85 -1.42 8.56
C ASN A 546 14.75 -0.20 8.77
N SER A 547 14.39 0.98 8.25
CA SER A 547 15.16 2.22 8.47
C SER A 547 14.97 2.79 9.88
N ASP A 548 13.79 2.61 10.48
CA ASP A 548 13.49 3.11 11.83
C ASP A 548 14.13 2.24 12.94
N LEU A 549 14.54 0.99 12.63
CA LEU A 549 15.23 0.08 13.56
C LEU A 549 16.76 0.20 13.51
N SER A 550 17.30 0.93 12.54
CA SER A 550 18.75 1.13 12.34
C SER A 550 19.23 2.53 12.76
N GLY A 551 18.36 3.34 13.35
CA GLY A 551 18.62 4.73 13.75
C GLY A 551 18.88 4.90 15.22
#